data_AF-A0A3C1C596-F1
#
_entry.id   AF-A0A3C1C596-F1
#
_cell.length_a   1.000
_cell.length_b   1.000
_cell.length_c   1.000
_cell.angle_alpha   90.00
_cell.angle_beta   90.00
_cell.angle_gamma   90.00
#
_symmetry.space_group_name_H-M   'P 1'
#
loop_
_entity.id
_entity.type
_entity.pdbx_description
1 polymer ?
#
loop_
_entity_poly.entity_id
_entity_poly.type
_entity_poly.pdbx_seq_one_letter_code
_entity_poly.pdbx_strand_id
1 'polypeptide(L)' 'MLEMHIEDIKAGDRFLIIDDLIATGGTINATCEMIKRCGAVPVRAFSVIGLPSLNYEEKVIDVGIDTLIEYFGE' A
#
# COMPACT_ATOMS: atom_id res chain seq x y z
N MET A 1 -11.34 -8.34 2.12
CA MET A 1 -11.79 -8.10 0.73
C MET A 1 -11.47 -6.65 0.43
N LEU A 2 -10.70 -6.36 -0.62
CA LEU A 2 -10.46 -5.00 -1.09
C LEU A 2 -11.45 -4.72 -2.21
N GLU A 3 -12.14 -3.59 -2.13
CA GLU A 3 -13.12 -3.14 -3.12
C GLU A 3 -12.81 -1.70 -3.52
N MET A 4 -13.11 -1.36 -4.77
CA MET A 4 -12.77 -0.08 -5.38
C MET A 4 -13.81 0.25 -6.43
N HIS A 5 -14.35 1.47 -6.40
CA HIS A 5 -15.23 1.99 -7.42
C HIS A 5 -14.39 2.45 -8.61
N ILE A 6 -14.36 1.65 -9.67
CA ILE A 6 -13.46 1.86 -10.82
C ILE A 6 -13.86 3.10 -11.64
N GLU A 7 -15.12 3.52 -11.57
CA GLU A 7 -15.63 4.68 -12.28
C GLU A 7 -15.02 6.00 -11.79
N ASP A 8 -14.50 6.02 -10.56
CA ASP A 8 -13.88 7.17 -9.93
C ASP A 8 -12.39 7.32 -10.28
N ILE A 9 -11.83 6.37 -11.04
CA ILE A 9 -10.39 6.33 -11.36
C ILE A 9 -10.18 6.64 -12.84
N LYS A 10 -9.36 7.65 -13.11
CA LYS A 10 -8.94 7.98 -14.48
C LYS A 10 -7.55 7.45 -14.74
N ALA A 11 -7.31 7.02 -15.98
CA ALA A 11 -5.98 6.64 -16.42
C ALA A 11 -5.00 7.81 -16.20
N GLY A 12 -3.85 7.51 -15.60
CA GLY A 12 -2.84 8.49 -15.22
C GLY A 12 -3.06 9.17 -13.85
N ASP A 13 -4.19 8.96 -13.18
CA ASP A 13 -4.38 9.46 -11.81
C ASP A 13 -3.31 8.89 -10.88
N ARG A 14 -2.91 9.69 -9.90
CA ARG A 14 -1.81 9.39 -8.99
C ARG A 14 -2.35 9.15 -7.59
N PHE A 15 -2.09 7.97 -7.04
CA PHE A 15 -2.63 7.57 -5.75
C PHE A 15 -1.54 7.37 -4.70
N LEU A 16 -1.80 7.89 -3.50
CA LEU A 16 -1.12 7.52 -2.26
C LEU A 16 -1.99 6.50 -1.54
N ILE A 17 -1.43 5.34 -1.22
CA ILE A 17 -2.13 4.30 -0.46
C ILE A 17 -1.92 4.58 1.03
N ILE A 18 -3.00 4.62 1.81
CA ILE A 18 -2.94 4.85 3.26
C ILE A 18 -3.64 3.68 3.95
N ASP A 19 -2.99 3.11 4.96
CA ASP A 19 -3.54 2.04 5.80
C ASP A 19 -3.24 2.30 7.29
N ASP A 20 -3.96 1.65 8.19
CA ASP A 20 -3.70 1.80 9.63
C ASP A 20 -2.44 1.05 10.07
N LEU A 21 -2.23 -0.17 9.55
CA LEU A 21 -1.12 -1.03 9.91
C LEU A 21 -0.59 -1.80 8.70
N ILE A 22 0.74 -1.88 8.59
CA ILE A 22 1.41 -2.77 7.65
C ILE A 22 2.12 -3.93 8.37
N ALA A 23 1.68 -5.14 8.05
CA ALA A 23 2.28 -6.40 8.49
C ALA A 23 3.17 -7.00 7.40
N THR A 24 2.60 -7.75 6.46
CA THR A 24 3.36 -8.43 5.39
C THR A 24 3.36 -7.69 4.06
N GLY A 25 2.62 -6.58 3.95
CA GLY A 25 2.48 -5.80 2.71
C GLY A 25 1.46 -6.35 1.69
N GLY A 26 0.78 -7.46 1.98
CA GLY A 26 -0.16 -8.10 1.04
C GLY A 26 -1.30 -7.17 0.59
N THR A 27 -1.91 -6.42 1.52
CA THR A 27 -2.97 -5.45 1.21
C THR A 27 -2.48 -4.37 0.26
N ILE A 28 -1.31 -3.81 0.52
CA ILE A 28 -0.72 -2.71 -0.27
C ILE A 28 -0.40 -3.17 -1.69
N ASN A 29 0.19 -4.37 -1.84
CA ASN A 29 0.49 -4.94 -3.16
C ASN A 29 -0.78 -5.19 -3.97
N ALA A 30 -1.82 -5.75 -3.34
CA ALA A 30 -3.11 -5.96 -4.01
C ALA A 30 -3.74 -4.62 -4.44
N THR A 31 -3.69 -3.59 -3.59
CA THR A 31 -4.18 -2.25 -3.94
C THR A 31 -3.36 -1.62 -5.08
N CYS A 32 -2.03 -1.76 -5.08
CA CYS A 32 -1.18 -1.32 -6.19
C CYS A 32 -1.58 -1.99 -7.51
N GLU A 33 -1.82 -3.30 -7.48
CA GLU A 33 -2.25 -4.05 -8.65
C GLU A 33 -3.61 -3.56 -9.16
N MET A 34 -4.58 -3.34 -8.27
CA MET A 34 -5.90 -2.81 -8.64
C MET A 34 -5.80 -1.41 -9.29
N ILE A 35 -5.01 -0.50 -8.71
CA ILE A 35 -4.79 0.85 -9.26
C ILE A 35 -4.16 0.76 -10.65
N LYS A 36 -3.12 -0.07 -10.82
CA LYS A 36 -2.45 -0.27 -12.12
C LYS A 36 -3.37 -0.86 -13.18
N ARG A 37 -4.23 -1.81 -12.81
CA ARG A 37 -5.23 -2.40 -13.73
C ARG A 37 -6.24 -1.37 -14.25
N CYS A 38 -6.48 -0.29 -13.50
CA CYS A 38 -7.31 0.84 -13.92
C CYS A 38 -6.55 1.88 -14.77
N GLY A 39 -5.26 1.64 -15.06
CA GLY A 39 -4.40 2.57 -15.80
C GLY A 39 -3.92 3.77 -14.96
N ALA A 40 -4.14 3.75 -13.65
CA ALA A 40 -3.66 4.75 -12.72
C ALA A 40 -2.28 4.36 -12.14
N VAL A 41 -1.67 5.29 -11.41
CA VAL A 41 -0.28 5.20 -10.93
C VAL A 41 -0.26 5.20 -9.40
N PRO A 42 0.00 4.06 -8.72
CA PRO A 42 0.31 4.09 -7.30
C PRO A 42 1.70 4.72 -7.13
N VAL A 43 1.80 5.78 -6.33
CA VAL A 43 3.03 6.58 -6.18
C VAL A 43 3.85 6.14 -4.97
N ARG A 44 3.17 5.89 -3.86
CA ARG A 44 3.77 5.54 -2.58
C ARG A 44 2.71 4.91 -1.69
N ALA A 45 3.12 4.28 -0.61
CA ALA A 45 2.25 3.87 0.46
C ALA A 45 2.69 4.47 1.80
N PHE A 46 1.74 4.64 2.71
CA PHE A 46 1.95 5.10 4.06
C PHE A 46 1.09 4.28 5.02
N SER A 47 1.65 3.93 6.17
CA SER A 47 0.88 3.30 7.24
C SER A 47 1.13 3.98 8.59
N VAL A 48 0.14 3.98 9.48
CA VAL A 48 0.36 4.53 10.83
C VAL A 48 1.30 3.63 11.63
N ILE A 49 1.14 2.31 11.53
CA ILE A 49 1.94 1.34 12.29
C ILE A 49 2.65 0.37 11.35
N GLY A 50 3.97 0.25 11.48
CA GLY A 50 4.77 -0.80 10.83
C GLY A 50 5.10 -1.95 11.78
N LEU A 51 5.12 -3.18 11.27
CA LEU A 51 5.69 -4.36 11.94
C LEU A 51 6.99 -4.83 11.25
N PRO A 52 8.16 -4.23 11.56
CA PRO A 52 9.39 -4.50 10.81
C PRO A 52 9.84 -5.97 10.85
N SER A 53 9.50 -6.68 11.93
CA SER A 53 9.77 -8.12 12.10
C SER A 53 9.13 -9.02 11.02
N LEU A 54 8.17 -8.49 10.26
CA LEU A 54 7.51 -9.18 9.16
C LEU A 54 8.07 -8.79 7.78
N ASN A 55 9.12 -7.98 7.72
CA ASN A 55 9.85 -7.55 6.52
C ASN A 55 8.94 -6.95 5.44
N TYR A 56 8.05 -6.03 5.80
CA TYR A 56 7.15 -5.40 4.81
C TYR A 56 7.92 -4.59 3.76
N GLU A 57 9.03 -3.95 4.11
CA GLU A 57 9.79 -3.10 3.17
C GLU A 57 10.31 -3.90 1.97
N GLU A 58 10.73 -5.15 2.18
CA GLU A 58 11.18 -6.04 1.11
C GLU A 58 10.00 -6.63 0.32
N LYS A 59 8.84 -6.78 0.97
CA LYS A 59 7.66 -7.43 0.39
C LYS A 59 6.78 -6.47 -0.40
N VAL A 60 6.84 -5.17 -0.14
CA VAL A 60 6.15 -4.16 -0.96
C VAL A 60 7.04 -3.86 -2.17
N ILE A 61 6.65 -4.39 -3.33
CA ILE A 61 7.51 -4.41 -4.53
C ILE A 61 7.32 -3.15 -5.39
N ASP A 62 6.08 -2.67 -5.45
CA ASP A 62 5.65 -1.70 -6.47
C ASP A 62 5.85 -0.24 -6.07
N VAL A 63 5.83 0.03 -4.77
CA VAL A 63 5.90 1.37 -4.20
C VAL A 63 6.74 1.33 -2.94
N GLY A 64 7.46 2.42 -2.64
CA GLY A 64 8.03 2.59 -1.30
C GLY A 64 6.92 2.75 -0.27
N ILE A 65 7.19 2.33 0.97
CA ILE A 65 6.29 2.54 2.11
C ILE A 65 7.00 3.28 3.24
N ASP A 66 6.32 4.27 3.82
CA ASP A 66 6.72 4.89 5.08
C ASP A 66 5.75 4.49 6.19
N THR A 67 6.23 4.49 7.43
CA THR A 67 5.41 4.27 8.61
C THR A 67 5.56 5.42 9.61
N LEU A 68 4.49 5.74 10.35
CA LEU A 68 4.58 6.78 11.39
C LEU A 68 5.31 6.25 12.63
N ILE A 69 4.99 5.03 13.03
CA ILE A 69 5.55 4.35 14.20
C ILE A 69 5.88 2.91 13.81
N GLU A 70 7.06 2.44 14.19
CA GLU A 70 7.42 1.04 14.10
C GLU A 70 7.18 0.34 15.44
N TYR A 71 6.48 -0.79 15.40
CA TYR A 71 6.23 -1.64 16.56
C TYR A 71 7.01 -2.94 16.41
N PHE A 72 7.90 -3.20 17.38
CA PHE A 72 8.80 -4.35 17.33
C PHE A 72 8.25 -5.58 18.05
N GLY A 73 7.25 -5.44 18.93
CA GLY A 73 6.76 -6.51 19.79
C GLY A 73 7.81 -7.01 20.78
N GLU A 74 7.40 -7.28 22.01
CA GLU A 74 8.15 -8.20 22.89
C GLU A 74 7.69 -9.65 22.65
#